data_AF-A0A804MA28-F1
#
_entry.id   AF-A0A804MA28-F1
#
_cell.length_a   1.000
_cell.length_b   1.000
_cell.length_c   1.000
_cell.angle_alpha   90.00
_cell.angle_beta   90.00
_cell.angle_gamma   90.00
#
_symmetry.space_group_name_H-M   'P 1'
#
loop_
_entity.id
_entity.type
_entity.pdbx_description
1 polymer ?
#
loop_
_entity_poly.entity_id
_entity_poly.type
_entity_poly.pdbx_seq_one_letter_code
_entity_poly.pdbx_strand_id
1 'polypeptide(L)'
;MMSAGSFLPLFLSLMDLPMLVVALEKVERSSGTLIGSSIATIQKSAAPEMLLALMDEAYTGSAVEEPSGNSGSDDSGPLDLTDPMFLDLLKDENDGIAAKHWISPTISSTLQAAFNSPQSDRLKQSLEMAPRFLTLYFATALRDVNDSLLCALIPVVMSRYAAMFPDKVFSFKVRERLSDFILAAFQRSPNIIAVLKKPITDRLGEAHDNLAKTELALHLCWAIGEHGAGGVGHKDVARELFENLELLLYENLATSRLGLSQEPGSDSMGASSRKSSQARLLCFVVTAIAKLATCHSELLPRARVSLGRSFPNLRQEGLATGL
;
A
#
# COMPACT_ATOMS: atom_id res chain seq x y z
N MET A 1 15.59 10.81 -20.87
CA MET A 1 15.27 10.92 -19.43
C MET A 1 13.76 10.79 -19.30
N MET A 2 13.26 9.82 -18.54
CA MET A 2 11.81 9.70 -18.29
C MET A 2 11.38 10.85 -17.37
N SER A 3 10.29 11.56 -17.72
CA SER A 3 9.76 12.64 -16.88
C SER A 3 9.15 12.04 -15.61
N ALA A 4 9.48 12.61 -14.44
CA ALA A 4 8.88 12.22 -13.16
C ALA A 4 7.34 12.36 -13.18
N GLY A 5 6.82 13.30 -13.97
CA GLY A 5 5.40 13.60 -14.07
C GLY A 5 4.54 12.48 -14.66
N SER A 6 5.10 11.53 -15.42
CA SER A 6 4.34 10.39 -15.98
C SER A 6 4.67 9.06 -15.32
N PHE A 7 5.84 8.94 -14.69
CA PHE A 7 6.31 7.65 -14.17
C PHE A 7 5.68 7.28 -12.83
N LEU A 8 5.51 8.24 -11.91
CA LEU A 8 4.89 7.99 -10.60
C LEU A 8 3.39 7.72 -10.70
N PRO A 9 2.60 8.48 -11.49
CA PRO A 9 1.17 8.20 -11.64
C PRO A 9 0.91 6.82 -12.25
N LEU A 10 1.75 6.37 -13.19
CA LEU A 10 1.61 5.04 -13.81
C LEU A 10 1.63 3.91 -12.77
N PHE A 11 2.45 4.01 -11.71
CA PHE A 11 2.43 3.01 -10.64
C PHE A 11 1.04 2.92 -9.98
N LEU A 12 0.43 4.06 -9.67
CA LEU A 12 -0.89 4.12 -9.05
C LEU A 12 -1.95 3.55 -10.00
N SER A 13 -1.93 3.93 -11.28
CA SER A 13 -2.87 3.40 -12.28
C SER A 13 -2.78 1.88 -12.43
N LEU A 14 -1.56 1.31 -12.38
CA LEU A 14 -1.36 -0.14 -12.46
C LEU A 14 -1.87 -0.86 -11.20
N MET A 15 -1.67 -0.28 -10.03
CA MET A 15 -2.18 -0.82 -8.76
C MET A 15 -3.71 -0.74 -8.65
N ASP A 16 -4.28 0.36 -9.13
CA ASP A 16 -5.71 0.67 -9.04
C ASP A 16 -6.52 0.13 -10.22
N LEU A 17 -5.89 -0.62 -11.14
CA LEU A 17 -6.57 -1.22 -12.28
C LEU A 17 -7.83 -2.03 -11.90
N PRO A 18 -7.83 -2.89 -10.85
CA PRO A 18 -9.05 -3.59 -10.45
C PRO A 18 -10.14 -2.65 -9.93
N MET A 19 -9.76 -1.56 -9.25
CA MET A 19 -10.70 -0.54 -8.76
C MET A 19 -11.33 0.20 -9.93
N LEU A 20 -10.54 0.57 -10.94
CA LEU A 20 -11.03 1.22 -12.15
C LEU A 20 -12.05 0.32 -12.89
N VAL A 21 -11.79 -0.99 -12.99
CA VAL A 21 -12.74 -1.94 -13.60
C VAL A 21 -14.06 -1.98 -12.83
N VAL A 22 -14.02 -2.02 -11.50
CA VAL A 22 -15.24 -1.99 -10.68
C VAL A 22 -16.03 -0.70 -10.89
N ALA A 23 -15.35 0.44 -10.92
CA ALA A 23 -15.98 1.74 -11.12
C ALA A 23 -16.64 1.83 -12.52
N LEU A 24 -15.94 1.40 -13.57
CA LEU A 24 -16.48 1.38 -14.94
C LEU A 24 -17.67 0.43 -15.09
N GLU A 25 -17.62 -0.75 -14.48
CA GLU A 25 -18.76 -1.67 -14.51
C GLU A 25 -19.98 -1.14 -13.75
N LYS A 26 -19.76 -0.35 -12.70
CA LYS A 26 -20.85 0.29 -11.95
C LYS A 26 -21.54 1.35 -12.82
N VAL A 27 -20.75 2.17 -13.52
CA VAL A 27 -21.25 3.13 -14.53
C VAL A 27 -21.98 2.41 -15.66
N GLU A 28 -21.44 1.33 -16.21
CA GLU A 28 -22.12 0.54 -17.25
C GLU A 28 -23.48 -0.03 -16.77
N ARG A 29 -23.58 -0.45 -15.49
CA ARG A 29 -24.84 -0.96 -14.93
C ARG A 29 -25.86 0.15 -14.70
N SER A 30 -25.46 1.34 -14.29
CA SER A 30 -26.37 2.47 -14.07
C SER A 30 -26.81 3.14 -15.37
N SER A 31 -25.97 3.14 -16.41
CA SER A 31 -26.30 3.69 -17.73
C SER A 31 -26.97 2.71 -18.70
N GLY A 32 -27.12 1.44 -18.32
CA GLY A 32 -27.64 0.36 -19.17
C GLY A 32 -26.56 -0.31 -20.04
N THR A 33 -26.70 -1.63 -20.25
CA THR A 33 -25.68 -2.47 -20.90
C THR A 33 -25.44 -2.04 -22.36
N LEU A 34 -24.17 -1.82 -22.70
CA LEU A 34 -23.67 -1.53 -24.05
C LEU A 34 -23.73 -2.79 -24.95
N ILE A 35 -24.92 -3.37 -25.14
CA ILE A 35 -25.14 -4.45 -26.12
C ILE A 35 -25.66 -3.80 -27.41
N GLY A 36 -24.75 -3.27 -28.21
CA GLY A 36 -25.04 -2.77 -29.54
C GLY A 36 -23.89 -3.10 -30.48
N SER A 37 -24.06 -4.11 -31.33
CA SER A 37 -23.07 -4.63 -32.29
C SER A 37 -22.74 -3.68 -33.45
N SER A 38 -23.01 -2.37 -33.32
CA SER A 38 -22.87 -1.40 -34.40
C SER A 38 -22.37 -0.04 -33.89
N ILE A 39 -21.32 0.47 -34.54
CA ILE A 39 -20.65 1.75 -34.21
C ILE A 39 -21.62 2.94 -34.30
N ALA A 40 -22.68 2.84 -35.10
CA ALA A 40 -23.72 3.87 -35.21
C ALA A 40 -24.66 3.96 -34.00
N THR A 41 -24.83 2.88 -33.21
CA THR A 41 -25.67 2.90 -31.99
C THR A 41 -24.92 3.38 -30.74
N ILE A 42 -23.58 3.44 -30.79
CA ILE A 42 -22.73 3.97 -29.71
C ILE A 42 -22.91 5.50 -29.56
N GLN A 43 -23.29 6.20 -30.64
CA GLN A 43 -23.64 7.64 -30.59
C GLN A 43 -24.96 7.93 -29.85
N LYS A 44 -25.69 6.90 -29.41
CA LYS A 44 -26.97 7.03 -28.70
C LYS A 44 -27.05 6.14 -27.46
N SER A 45 -25.91 5.71 -26.92
CA SER A 45 -25.86 5.00 -25.64
C SER A 45 -25.62 5.99 -24.51
N ALA A 46 -26.39 5.90 -23.43
CA ALA A 46 -26.29 6.78 -22.26
C ALA A 46 -24.94 6.62 -21.51
N ALA A 47 -24.23 5.50 -21.67
CA ALA A 47 -22.96 5.23 -21.00
C ALA A 47 -21.79 6.16 -21.40
N PRO A 48 -21.45 6.35 -22.70
CA PRO A 48 -20.42 7.30 -23.11
C PRO A 48 -20.80 8.76 -22.80
N GLU A 49 -22.08 9.14 -22.89
CA GLU A 49 -22.56 10.47 -22.49
C GLU A 49 -22.39 10.69 -20.99
N MET A 50 -22.71 9.68 -20.16
CA MET A 50 -22.53 9.74 -18.71
C MET A 50 -21.04 9.79 -18.31
N LEU A 51 -20.17 9.04 -18.99
CA LEU A 51 -18.71 9.16 -18.78
C LEU A 51 -18.19 10.55 -19.13
N LEU A 52 -18.62 11.12 -20.26
CA LEU A 52 -18.28 12.49 -20.65
C LEU A 52 -18.77 13.51 -19.64
N ALA A 53 -20.01 13.37 -19.13
CA ALA A 53 -20.56 14.25 -18.11
C ALA A 53 -19.79 14.16 -16.79
N LEU A 54 -19.43 12.94 -16.34
CA LEU A 54 -18.63 12.75 -15.13
C LEU A 54 -17.21 13.33 -15.26
N MET A 55 -16.61 13.22 -16.45
CA MET A 55 -15.32 13.86 -16.75
C MET A 55 -15.42 15.38 -16.73
N ASP A 56 -16.48 15.95 -17.30
CA ASP A 56 -16.71 17.40 -17.30
C ASP A 56 -17.00 17.94 -15.90
N GLU A 57 -17.80 17.22 -15.09
CA GLU A 57 -18.07 17.56 -13.69
C GLU A 57 -16.79 17.50 -12.84
N ALA A 58 -15.98 16.45 -13.00
CA ALA A 58 -14.71 16.35 -12.28
C ALA A 58 -13.71 17.45 -12.67
N TYR A 59 -13.79 17.96 -13.90
CA TYR A 59 -12.90 19.00 -14.41
C TYR A 59 -13.38 20.42 -14.06
N THR A 60 -14.69 20.67 -14.07
CA THR A 60 -15.27 22.01 -13.89
C THR A 60 -15.77 22.27 -12.47
N GLY A 61 -16.02 21.23 -11.67
CA GLY A 61 -16.60 21.34 -10.33
C GLY A 61 -18.06 21.78 -10.30
N SER A 62 -18.71 21.93 -11.46
CA SER A 62 -20.12 22.22 -11.58
C SER A 62 -20.91 20.91 -11.59
N ALA A 63 -21.74 20.69 -10.56
CA ALA A 63 -22.84 19.74 -10.69
C ALA A 63 -23.68 20.20 -11.89
N VAL A 64 -23.94 19.30 -12.84
CA VAL A 64 -24.80 19.59 -13.99
C VAL A 64 -26.12 20.15 -13.45
N GLU A 65 -26.40 21.42 -13.72
CA GLU A 65 -27.67 22.04 -13.34
C GLU A 65 -28.80 21.18 -13.89
N GLU A 66 -29.72 20.75 -13.02
CA GLU A 66 -30.97 20.14 -13.45
C GLU A 66 -31.57 21.01 -14.54
N PRO A 67 -31.90 20.46 -15.72
CA PRO A 67 -32.49 21.26 -16.78
C PRO A 67 -33.86 21.75 -16.28
N SER A 68 -33.87 23.00 -15.82
CA SER A 68 -35.08 23.66 -15.36
C SER A 68 -36.00 23.84 -16.56
N GLY A 69 -37.06 23.03 -16.60
CA GLY A 69 -38.30 23.38 -17.26
C GLY A 69 -38.42 23.08 -18.75
N ASN A 70 -39.27 22.08 -19.01
CA ASN A 70 -40.30 22.07 -20.04
C ASN A 70 -39.96 21.42 -21.40
N SER A 71 -40.11 20.08 -21.48
CA SER A 71 -40.85 19.42 -22.58
C SER A 71 -41.17 17.97 -22.19
N GLY A 72 -42.40 17.53 -22.48
CA GLY A 72 -42.95 16.26 -22.02
C GLY A 72 -42.41 15.00 -22.71
N SER A 73 -42.80 13.87 -22.11
CA SER A 73 -42.69 12.46 -22.53
C SER A 73 -41.28 11.90 -22.78
N ASP A 74 -40.74 11.16 -21.81
CA ASP A 74 -40.77 9.69 -21.80
C ASP A 74 -40.14 9.13 -20.51
N ASP A 75 -40.53 7.90 -20.20
CA ASP A 75 -40.30 7.11 -18.99
C ASP A 75 -38.82 6.71 -18.78
N SER A 76 -37.98 7.69 -18.43
CA SER A 76 -36.65 7.45 -17.89
C SER A 76 -36.54 8.22 -16.58
N GLY A 77 -36.55 7.49 -15.46
CA GLY A 77 -36.33 8.04 -14.13
C GLY A 77 -35.05 8.89 -14.09
N PRO A 78 -34.96 9.86 -13.16
CA PRO A 78 -33.81 10.77 -13.08
C PRO A 78 -32.53 9.94 -13.01
N LEU A 79 -31.68 10.10 -14.02
CA LEU A 79 -30.36 9.48 -14.10
C LEU A 79 -29.60 9.94 -12.86
N ASP A 80 -29.33 9.01 -11.96
CA ASP A 80 -28.56 9.25 -10.74
C ASP A 80 -27.09 9.51 -11.14
N LEU A 81 -26.83 10.76 -11.54
CA LEU A 81 -25.52 11.30 -11.95
C LEU A 81 -24.51 11.32 -10.80
N THR A 82 -24.89 10.86 -9.61
CA THR A 82 -24.06 10.88 -8.42
C THR A 82 -23.42 9.51 -8.17
N ASP A 83 -22.47 9.06 -9.02
CA ASP A 83 -21.57 8.00 -8.57
C ASP A 83 -20.36 8.61 -7.84
N PRO A 84 -20.42 8.73 -6.49
CA PRO A 84 -19.33 9.35 -5.73
C PRO A 84 -18.01 8.59 -5.90
N MET A 85 -18.04 7.29 -6.25
CA MET A 85 -16.83 6.49 -6.43
C MET A 85 -16.05 6.89 -7.69
N PHE A 86 -16.74 7.17 -8.79
CA PHE A 86 -16.10 7.53 -10.05
C PHE A 86 -15.62 8.99 -10.04
N LEU A 87 -16.41 9.90 -9.47
CA LEU A 87 -16.01 11.30 -9.26
C LEU A 87 -14.81 11.42 -8.32
N ASP A 88 -14.76 10.64 -7.24
CA ASP A 88 -13.60 10.62 -6.33
C ASP A 88 -12.34 10.08 -7.03
N LEU A 89 -12.49 9.11 -7.94
CA LEU A 89 -11.38 8.58 -8.74
C LEU A 89 -10.84 9.64 -9.72
N LEU A 90 -11.73 10.40 -10.37
CA LEU A 90 -11.35 11.45 -11.33
C LEU A 90 -10.73 12.68 -10.66
N LYS A 91 -11.18 13.06 -9.46
CA LYS A 91 -10.62 14.21 -8.72
C LYS A 91 -9.14 14.02 -8.35
N ASP A 92 -8.73 12.80 -8.00
CA ASP A 92 -7.34 12.50 -7.57
C ASP A 92 -6.35 12.45 -8.74
N GLU A 93 -6.81 12.17 -9.97
CA GLU A 93 -5.96 12.24 -11.16
C GLU A 93 -5.42 13.66 -11.41
N ASN A 94 -6.12 14.69 -10.91
CA ASN A 94 -5.76 16.10 -11.06
C ASN A 94 -4.96 16.68 -9.88
N ASP A 95 -5.15 16.16 -8.65
CA ASP A 95 -4.53 16.70 -7.41
C ASP A 95 -3.24 15.98 -6.97
N GLY A 96 -2.92 14.83 -7.56
CA GLY A 96 -1.63 14.16 -7.39
C GLY A 96 -1.50 13.33 -6.10
N ILE A 97 -1.36 12.02 -6.30
CA ILE A 97 -0.71 11.05 -5.39
C ILE A 97 -1.26 11.09 -3.96
N ALA A 98 -2.57 11.23 -3.75
CA ALA A 98 -3.14 11.08 -2.43
C ALA A 98 -3.70 9.66 -2.25
N ALA A 99 -3.06 8.87 -1.38
CA ALA A 99 -3.62 7.60 -0.86
C ALA A 99 -4.93 7.78 -0.05
N LYS A 100 -5.55 8.98 -0.09
CA LYS A 100 -6.73 9.38 0.68
C LYS A 100 -7.98 8.60 0.28
N HIS A 101 -8.09 8.16 -0.98
CA HIS A 101 -9.28 7.46 -1.48
C HIS A 101 -9.50 6.08 -0.85
N TRP A 102 -8.43 5.32 -0.57
CA TRP A 102 -8.51 4.02 0.12
C TRP A 102 -9.03 4.12 1.56
N ILE A 103 -8.97 5.30 2.17
CA ILE A 103 -9.40 5.55 3.54
C ILE A 103 -10.88 5.99 3.58
N SER A 104 -11.48 6.31 2.42
CA SER A 104 -12.89 6.70 2.36
C SER A 104 -13.79 5.50 2.69
N PRO A 105 -14.65 5.60 3.72
CA PRO A 105 -15.55 4.51 4.10
C PRO A 105 -16.55 4.15 2.98
N THR A 106 -16.85 5.08 2.07
CA THR A 106 -17.71 4.87 0.90
C THR A 106 -17.06 3.95 -0.13
N ILE A 107 -15.77 4.13 -0.40
CA ILE A 107 -15.02 3.31 -1.37
C ILE A 107 -14.77 1.92 -0.79
N SER A 108 -14.40 1.83 0.49
CA SER A 108 -14.18 0.55 1.16
C SER A 108 -15.46 -0.31 1.21
N SER A 109 -16.64 0.29 1.46
CA SER A 109 -17.91 -0.44 1.47
C SER A 109 -18.34 -0.87 0.07
N THR A 110 -18.14 -0.03 -0.94
CA THR A 110 -18.45 -0.35 -2.35
C THR A 110 -17.55 -1.46 -2.89
N LEU A 111 -16.24 -1.42 -2.59
CA LEU A 111 -15.31 -2.49 -2.97
C LEU A 111 -15.63 -3.81 -2.26
N GLN A 112 -16.01 -3.75 -0.98
CA GLN A 112 -16.44 -4.94 -0.24
C GLN A 112 -17.72 -5.53 -0.83
N ALA A 113 -18.68 -4.69 -1.21
CA ALA A 113 -19.92 -5.11 -1.88
C ALA A 113 -19.65 -5.72 -3.27
N ALA A 114 -18.76 -5.11 -4.06
CA ALA A 114 -18.34 -5.63 -5.36
C ALA A 114 -17.64 -6.99 -5.22
N PHE A 115 -16.78 -7.16 -4.21
CA PHE A 115 -16.12 -8.43 -3.94
C PHE A 115 -17.10 -9.53 -3.49
N ASN A 116 -18.12 -9.18 -2.71
CA ASN A 116 -19.13 -10.12 -2.24
C ASN A 116 -20.13 -10.55 -3.36
N SER A 117 -20.11 -9.87 -4.50
CA SER A 117 -20.90 -10.19 -5.69
C SER A 117 -20.16 -11.15 -6.63
N PRO A 118 -20.84 -11.88 -7.53
CA PRO A 118 -20.16 -12.72 -8.52
C PRO A 118 -19.21 -11.89 -9.38
N GLN A 119 -17.91 -12.18 -9.29
CA GLN A 119 -16.87 -11.44 -10.00
C GLN A 119 -17.02 -11.58 -11.51
N SER A 120 -17.00 -10.43 -12.21
CA SER A 120 -16.96 -10.39 -13.67
C SER A 120 -15.64 -10.96 -14.22
N ASP A 121 -15.65 -11.41 -15.47
CA ASP A 121 -14.43 -11.91 -16.10
C ASP A 121 -13.40 -10.79 -16.35
N ARG A 122 -13.87 -9.54 -16.55
CA ARG A 122 -13.00 -8.35 -16.64
C ARG A 122 -12.26 -8.10 -15.32
N LEU A 123 -12.96 -8.20 -14.18
CA LEU A 123 -12.34 -8.06 -12.86
C LEU A 123 -11.30 -9.15 -12.61
N LYS A 124 -11.64 -10.42 -12.91
CA LYS A 124 -10.68 -11.54 -12.77
C LYS A 124 -9.41 -11.31 -13.60
N GLN A 125 -9.56 -10.90 -14.85
CA GLN A 125 -8.42 -10.58 -15.72
C GLN A 125 -7.61 -9.41 -15.16
N SER A 126 -8.26 -8.35 -14.66
CA SER A 126 -7.56 -7.20 -14.08
C SER A 126 -6.73 -7.57 -12.83
N LEU A 127 -7.28 -8.41 -11.95
CA LEU A 127 -6.59 -8.95 -10.76
C LEU A 127 -5.37 -9.80 -11.14
N GLU A 128 -5.43 -10.49 -12.28
CA GLU A 128 -4.30 -11.27 -12.78
C GLU A 128 -3.25 -10.43 -13.50
N MET A 129 -3.68 -9.43 -14.26
CA MET A 129 -2.81 -8.60 -15.10
C MET A 129 -2.03 -7.55 -14.30
N ALA A 130 -2.66 -6.91 -13.32
CA ALA A 130 -2.04 -5.83 -12.55
C ALA A 130 -0.69 -6.23 -11.90
N PRO A 131 -0.55 -7.38 -11.19
CA PRO A 131 0.74 -7.80 -10.65
C PRO A 131 1.82 -8.06 -11.73
N ARG A 132 1.41 -8.52 -12.93
CA ARG A 132 2.33 -8.75 -14.06
C ARG A 132 2.85 -7.42 -14.61
N PHE A 133 1.98 -6.43 -14.74
CA PHE A 133 2.37 -5.09 -15.14
C PHE A 133 3.28 -4.43 -14.11
N LEU A 134 2.99 -4.59 -12.82
CA LEU A 134 3.88 -4.11 -11.76
C LEU A 134 5.25 -4.75 -11.83
N THR A 135 5.33 -6.04 -12.15
CA THR A 135 6.62 -6.73 -12.34
C THR A 135 7.43 -6.08 -13.46
N LEU A 136 6.82 -5.80 -14.61
CA LEU A 136 7.49 -5.14 -15.73
C LEU A 136 7.88 -3.68 -15.40
N TYR A 137 6.97 -2.96 -14.73
CA TYR A 137 7.20 -1.59 -14.30
C TYR A 137 8.41 -1.51 -13.35
N PHE A 138 8.47 -2.35 -12.33
CA PHE A 138 9.59 -2.38 -11.38
C PHE A 138 10.89 -2.85 -12.01
N ALA A 139 10.87 -3.84 -12.91
CA ALA A 139 12.05 -4.25 -13.65
C ALA A 139 12.62 -3.08 -14.47
N THR A 140 11.74 -2.30 -15.11
CA THR A 140 12.13 -1.10 -15.87
C THR A 140 12.64 0.01 -14.93
N ALA A 141 11.97 0.22 -13.79
CA ALA A 141 12.40 1.18 -12.77
C ALA A 141 13.81 0.88 -12.27
N LEU A 142 14.08 -0.38 -11.90
CA LEU A 142 15.36 -0.80 -11.37
C LEU A 142 16.49 -0.74 -12.40
N ARG A 143 16.19 -0.83 -13.70
CA ARG A 143 17.20 -0.77 -14.77
C ARG A 143 17.48 0.66 -15.24
N ASP A 144 16.43 1.43 -15.51
CA ASP A 144 16.52 2.62 -16.35
C ASP A 144 16.31 3.94 -15.59
N VAL A 145 15.78 3.89 -14.36
CA VAL A 145 15.44 5.08 -13.57
C VAL A 145 16.60 5.51 -12.67
N ASN A 146 16.77 6.82 -12.46
CA ASN A 146 17.80 7.39 -11.59
C ASN A 146 17.43 7.34 -10.09
N ASP A 147 18.42 7.51 -9.22
CA ASP A 147 18.21 7.44 -7.76
C ASP A 147 17.20 8.49 -7.25
N SER A 148 17.16 9.68 -7.85
CA SER A 148 16.20 10.73 -7.46
C SER A 148 14.74 10.29 -7.67
N LEU A 149 14.44 9.66 -8.80
CA LEU A 149 13.09 9.18 -9.08
C LEU A 149 12.78 7.89 -8.29
N LEU A 150 13.78 7.04 -8.00
CA LEU A 150 13.61 5.94 -7.04
C LEU A 150 13.26 6.46 -5.64
N CYS A 151 13.95 7.51 -5.16
CA CYS A 151 13.64 8.18 -3.90
C CYS A 151 12.22 8.74 -3.87
N ALA A 152 11.67 9.18 -5.01
CA ALA A 152 10.29 9.64 -5.09
C ALA A 152 9.29 8.47 -5.14
N LEU A 153 9.63 7.37 -5.82
CA LEU A 153 8.75 6.21 -5.99
C LEU A 153 8.63 5.36 -4.72
N ILE A 154 9.72 5.10 -4.02
CA ILE A 154 9.72 4.20 -2.85
C ILE A 154 8.72 4.63 -1.77
N PRO A 155 8.63 5.91 -1.35
CA PRO A 155 7.61 6.35 -0.39
C PRO A 155 6.16 6.14 -0.88
N VAL A 156 5.92 6.27 -2.18
CA VAL A 156 4.60 6.00 -2.80
C VAL A 156 4.30 4.50 -2.76
N VAL A 157 5.29 3.66 -3.01
CA VAL A 157 5.14 2.20 -2.87
C VAL A 157 4.85 1.82 -1.40
N MET A 158 5.59 2.40 -0.46
CA MET A 158 5.38 2.18 0.98
C MET A 158 4.00 2.62 1.45
N SER A 159 3.49 3.78 1.00
CA SER A 159 2.16 4.27 1.40
C SER A 159 1.04 3.37 0.90
N ARG A 160 1.23 2.74 -0.27
CA ARG A 160 0.24 1.86 -0.87
C ARG A 160 0.36 0.39 -0.44
N TYR A 161 1.33 0.04 0.41
CA TYR A 161 1.59 -1.34 0.83
C TYR A 161 0.41 -2.01 1.55
N ALA A 162 -0.38 -1.23 2.29
CA ALA A 162 -1.60 -1.70 2.97
C ALA A 162 -2.91 -1.22 2.28
N ALA A 163 -2.81 -0.37 1.26
CA ALA A 163 -3.94 0.30 0.61
C ALA A 163 -4.08 -0.20 -0.84
N MET A 164 -4.78 -1.33 -0.99
CA MET A 164 -4.96 -2.07 -2.24
C MET A 164 -6.30 -2.81 -2.26
N PHE A 165 -6.67 -3.31 -3.44
CA PHE A 165 -7.94 -3.99 -3.66
C PHE A 165 -8.11 -5.20 -2.73
N PRO A 166 -9.26 -5.37 -2.06
CA PRO A 166 -9.46 -6.33 -0.97
C PRO A 166 -9.60 -7.80 -1.42
N ASP A 167 -8.82 -8.22 -2.41
CA ASP A 167 -8.66 -9.63 -2.79
C ASP A 167 -7.38 -10.21 -2.17
N LYS A 168 -7.49 -11.35 -1.48
CA LYS A 168 -6.36 -11.94 -0.72
C LYS A 168 -5.22 -12.39 -1.63
N VAL A 169 -5.55 -12.99 -2.78
CA VAL A 169 -4.54 -13.55 -3.71
C VAL A 169 -3.80 -12.42 -4.43
N PHE A 170 -4.55 -11.45 -4.93
CA PHE A 170 -4.03 -10.23 -5.52
C PHE A 170 -3.16 -9.48 -4.53
N SER A 171 -3.67 -9.20 -3.33
CA SER A 171 -2.95 -8.46 -2.30
C SER A 171 -1.62 -9.13 -1.94
N PHE A 172 -1.63 -10.47 -1.82
CA PHE A 172 -0.41 -11.23 -1.56
C PHE A 172 0.62 -11.06 -2.69
N LYS A 173 0.21 -11.26 -3.95
CA LYS A 173 1.08 -11.12 -5.12
C LYS A 173 1.62 -9.70 -5.27
N VAL A 174 0.79 -8.69 -5.05
CA VAL A 174 1.20 -7.27 -5.14
C VAL A 174 2.22 -6.98 -4.05
N ARG A 175 1.94 -7.31 -2.78
CA ARG A 175 2.88 -7.07 -1.68
C ARG A 175 4.23 -7.74 -1.90
N GLU A 176 4.24 -8.98 -2.40
CA GLU A 176 5.48 -9.67 -2.78
C GLU A 176 6.30 -8.82 -3.77
N ARG A 177 5.67 -8.32 -4.85
CA ARG A 177 6.34 -7.44 -5.83
C ARG A 177 6.78 -6.10 -5.25
N LEU A 178 5.99 -5.50 -4.35
CA LEU A 178 6.37 -4.24 -3.69
C LEU A 178 7.61 -4.45 -2.81
N SER A 179 7.64 -5.53 -2.02
CA SER A 179 8.77 -5.88 -1.16
C SER A 179 10.03 -6.17 -1.97
N ASP A 180 9.92 -7.00 -3.01
CA ASP A 180 11.02 -7.32 -3.90
C ASP A 180 11.61 -6.05 -4.52
N PHE A 181 10.75 -5.13 -4.98
CA PHE A 181 11.17 -3.85 -5.54
C PHE A 181 11.89 -2.97 -4.51
N ILE A 182 11.33 -2.78 -3.31
CA ILE A 182 11.94 -1.96 -2.26
C ILE A 182 13.33 -2.48 -1.91
N LEU A 183 13.45 -3.80 -1.68
CA LEU A 183 14.72 -4.43 -1.33
C LEU A 183 15.73 -4.32 -2.47
N ALA A 184 15.33 -4.58 -3.71
CA ALA A 184 16.20 -4.46 -4.87
C ALA A 184 16.65 -2.99 -5.11
N ALA A 185 15.79 -2.01 -4.84
CA ALA A 185 16.14 -0.60 -4.95
C ALA A 185 17.18 -0.18 -3.92
N PHE A 186 17.04 -0.63 -2.67
CA PHE A 186 18.05 -0.39 -1.63
C PHE A 186 19.35 -1.14 -1.89
N GLN A 187 19.29 -2.36 -2.42
CA GLN A 187 20.48 -3.10 -2.81
C GLN A 187 21.23 -2.41 -3.96
N ARG A 188 20.51 -1.88 -4.95
CA ARG A 188 21.08 -1.13 -6.06
C ARG A 188 21.77 0.15 -5.60
N SER A 189 21.13 0.90 -4.71
CA SER A 189 21.62 2.20 -4.24
C SER A 189 21.39 2.36 -2.72
N PRO A 190 22.30 1.83 -1.87
CA PRO A 190 22.16 1.86 -0.40
C PRO A 190 21.95 3.27 0.18
N ASN A 191 22.58 4.28 -0.42
CA ASN A 191 22.47 5.68 0.00
C ASN A 191 21.02 6.20 0.04
N ILE A 192 20.11 5.59 -0.73
CA ILE A 192 18.68 5.92 -0.72
C ILE A 192 18.08 5.74 0.68
N ILE A 193 18.54 4.75 1.47
CA ILE A 193 18.07 4.55 2.84
C ILE A 193 18.31 5.80 3.68
N ALA A 194 19.48 6.43 3.52
CA ALA A 194 19.81 7.65 4.25
C ALA A 194 18.92 8.83 3.84
N VAL A 195 18.64 8.95 2.53
CA VAL A 195 17.75 9.98 1.97
C VAL A 195 16.31 9.78 2.46
N LEU A 196 15.85 8.53 2.51
CA LEU A 196 14.48 8.16 2.89
C LEU A 196 14.29 7.89 4.39
N LYS A 197 15.22 8.35 5.24
CA LYS A 197 15.17 8.18 6.70
C LYS A 197 13.78 8.48 7.28
N LYS A 198 13.19 9.62 6.91
CA LYS A 198 11.89 10.06 7.45
C LYS A 198 10.75 9.12 7.02
N PRO A 199 10.50 8.88 5.71
CA PRO A 199 9.51 7.89 5.27
C PRO A 199 9.69 6.50 5.89
N ILE A 200 10.94 6.04 6.06
CA ILE A 200 11.24 4.75 6.69
C ILE A 200 10.83 4.76 8.16
N THR A 201 11.20 5.80 8.89
CA THR A 201 10.87 5.95 10.33
C THR A 201 9.37 6.01 10.55
N ASP A 202 8.66 6.80 9.73
CA ASP A 202 7.20 6.91 9.79
C ASP A 202 6.54 5.52 9.61
N ARG A 203 7.03 4.71 8.66
CA ARG A 203 6.51 3.35 8.42
C ARG A 203 6.88 2.35 9.51
N LEU A 204 8.03 2.49 10.17
CA LEU A 204 8.38 1.67 11.32
C LEU A 204 7.48 1.96 12.54
N GLY A 205 7.09 3.22 12.75
CA GLY A 205 6.15 3.59 13.81
C GLY A 205 4.75 3.00 13.66
N GLU A 206 4.35 2.68 12.42
CA GLU A 206 3.05 2.08 12.10
C GLU A 206 3.08 0.53 12.10
N ALA A 207 4.19 -0.09 12.52
CA ALA A 207 4.39 -1.55 12.41
C ALA A 207 3.35 -2.38 13.17
N HIS A 208 2.70 -1.81 14.19
CA HIS A 208 1.73 -2.48 15.05
C HIS A 208 0.27 -2.32 14.61
N ASP A 209 -0.01 -1.47 13.62
CA ASP A 209 -1.37 -1.15 13.18
C ASP A 209 -2.07 -2.36 12.52
N ASN A 210 -1.38 -3.03 11.58
CA ASN A 210 -1.91 -4.18 10.87
C ASN A 210 -0.78 -5.08 10.32
N LEU A 211 -1.14 -6.33 9.98
CA LEU A 211 -0.18 -7.35 9.53
C LEU A 211 0.60 -6.93 8.26
N ALA A 212 -0.02 -6.21 7.33
CA ALA A 212 0.68 -5.74 6.14
C ALA A 212 1.78 -4.72 6.51
N LYS A 213 1.46 -3.76 7.38
CA LYS A 213 2.43 -2.79 7.88
C LYS A 213 3.54 -3.46 8.70
N THR A 214 3.23 -4.50 9.47
CA THR A 214 4.25 -5.33 10.14
C THR A 214 5.21 -5.97 9.15
N GLU A 215 4.72 -6.61 8.07
CA GLU A 215 5.58 -7.21 7.05
C GLU A 215 6.44 -6.17 6.33
N LEU A 216 5.90 -4.99 6.01
CA LEU A 216 6.71 -3.88 5.47
C LEU A 216 7.83 -3.50 6.44
N ALA A 217 7.52 -3.36 7.73
CA ALA A 217 8.51 -3.04 8.76
C ALA A 217 9.62 -4.10 8.85
N LEU A 218 9.30 -5.39 8.65
CA LEU A 218 10.33 -6.45 8.57
C LEU A 218 11.33 -6.19 7.45
N HIS A 219 10.83 -5.90 6.25
CA HIS A 219 11.68 -5.61 5.09
C HIS A 219 12.53 -4.36 5.31
N LEU A 220 11.97 -3.32 5.92
CA LEU A 220 12.71 -2.09 6.26
C LEU A 220 13.79 -2.33 7.32
N CYS A 221 13.48 -3.06 8.39
CA CYS A 221 14.46 -3.43 9.41
C CYS A 221 15.62 -4.21 8.80
N TRP A 222 15.31 -5.18 7.94
CA TRP A 222 16.33 -5.93 7.22
C TRP A 222 17.22 -5.02 6.39
N ALA A 223 16.63 -4.13 5.59
CA ALA A 223 17.38 -3.24 4.70
C ALA A 223 18.28 -2.27 5.48
N ILE A 224 17.79 -1.70 6.60
CA ILE A 224 18.59 -0.82 7.47
C ILE A 224 19.83 -1.56 7.99
N GLY A 225 19.64 -2.79 8.48
CA GLY A 225 20.71 -3.62 9.02
C GLY A 225 21.70 -4.04 7.94
N GLU A 226 21.21 -4.57 6.82
CA GLU A 226 22.03 -5.09 5.72
C GLU A 226 22.92 -4.02 5.10
N HIS A 227 22.36 -2.83 4.90
CA HIS A 227 23.04 -1.74 4.21
C HIS A 227 23.61 -0.68 5.16
N GLY A 228 23.60 -0.93 6.47
CA GLY A 228 24.16 -0.04 7.49
C GLY A 228 23.62 1.38 7.41
N ALA A 229 22.31 1.55 7.21
CA ALA A 229 21.64 2.85 7.06
C ALA A 229 22.15 3.73 5.88
N GLY A 230 22.59 3.10 4.80
CA GLY A 230 23.15 3.78 3.62
C GLY A 230 24.67 3.87 3.64
N GLY A 231 25.33 3.01 4.41
CA GLY A 231 26.78 2.85 4.44
C GLY A 231 27.50 3.70 5.48
N VAL A 232 28.82 3.49 5.57
CA VAL A 232 29.70 4.03 6.62
C VAL A 232 29.73 5.57 6.67
N GLY A 233 29.41 6.23 5.56
CA GLY A 233 29.39 7.70 5.46
C GLY A 233 28.21 8.38 6.18
N HIS A 234 27.14 7.64 6.52
CA HIS A 234 25.88 8.20 7.00
C HIS A 234 25.66 8.00 8.50
N LYS A 235 26.67 8.34 9.32
CA LYS A 235 26.67 8.08 10.77
C LYS A 235 25.48 8.69 11.53
N ASP A 236 25.12 9.93 11.21
CA ASP A 236 24.02 10.60 11.91
C ASP A 236 22.67 9.94 11.60
N VAL A 237 22.47 9.54 10.34
CA VAL A 237 21.27 8.79 9.93
C VAL A 237 21.25 7.41 10.57
N ALA A 238 22.39 6.71 10.63
CA ALA A 238 22.50 5.44 11.32
C ALA A 238 22.15 5.55 12.80
N ARG A 239 22.58 6.63 13.48
CA ARG A 239 22.24 6.88 14.89
C ARG A 239 20.75 7.08 15.09
N GLU A 240 20.11 7.91 14.27
CA GLU A 240 18.67 8.14 14.36
C GLU A 240 17.85 6.87 14.03
N LEU A 241 18.22 6.12 12.99
CA LEU A 241 17.56 4.86 12.68
C LEU A 241 17.77 3.81 13.78
N PHE A 242 18.94 3.79 14.42
CA PHE A 242 19.18 2.96 15.59
C PHE A 242 18.23 3.31 16.74
N GLU A 243 18.01 4.60 17.01
CA GLU A 243 17.09 5.06 18.05
C GLU A 243 15.65 4.60 17.80
N ASN A 244 15.20 4.69 16.56
CA ASN A 244 13.88 4.22 16.16
C ASN A 244 13.74 2.70 16.25
N LEU A 245 14.78 1.94 15.85
CA LEU A 245 14.81 0.49 16.03
C LEU A 245 14.84 0.09 17.51
N GLU A 246 15.54 0.84 18.36
CA GLU A 246 15.56 0.64 19.80
C GLU A 246 14.19 0.91 20.44
N LEU A 247 13.50 1.97 20.02
CA LEU A 247 12.13 2.24 20.45
C LEU A 247 11.20 1.08 20.07
N LEU A 248 11.24 0.68 18.80
CA LEU A 248 10.44 -0.44 18.28
C LEU A 248 10.74 -1.75 19.02
N LEU A 249 12.00 -2.00 19.39
CA LEU A 249 12.41 -3.14 20.21
C LEU A 249 11.71 -3.13 21.57
N TYR A 250 11.75 -1.99 22.28
CA TYR A 250 11.13 -1.89 23.60
C TYR A 250 9.60 -1.97 23.56
N GLU A 251 8.97 -1.37 22.54
CA GLU A 251 7.52 -1.48 22.31
C GLU A 251 7.09 -2.93 22.05
N ASN A 252 7.84 -3.65 21.21
CA ASN A 252 7.59 -5.06 20.95
C ASN A 252 7.72 -5.92 22.22
N LEU A 253 8.75 -5.68 23.04
CA LEU A 253 8.96 -6.40 24.30
C LEU A 253 7.87 -6.08 25.34
N ALA A 254 7.44 -4.82 25.44
CA ALA A 254 6.36 -4.41 26.32
C ALA A 254 5.03 -5.07 25.92
N THR A 255 4.73 -5.11 24.61
CA THR A 255 3.52 -5.72 24.07
C THR A 255 3.50 -7.23 24.29
N SER A 256 4.65 -7.91 24.15
CA SER A 256 4.76 -9.35 24.44
C SER A 256 4.42 -9.68 25.90
N ARG A 257 4.90 -8.85 26.85
CA ARG A 257 4.57 -9.00 28.28
C ARG A 257 3.10 -8.76 28.59
N LEU A 258 2.46 -7.81 27.90
CA LEU A 258 1.03 -7.52 28.07
C LEU A 258 0.14 -8.63 27.47
N GLY A 259 0.60 -9.31 26.41
CA GLY A 259 -0.11 -10.41 25.74
C GLY A 259 -0.23 -11.71 26.56
N LEU A 260 0.41 -11.78 27.73
CA LEU A 260 0.25 -12.86 28.71
C LEU A 260 -1.00 -12.68 29.60
N SER A 261 -1.69 -11.53 29.51
CA SER A 261 -2.85 -11.18 30.35
C SER A 261 -4.17 -11.09 29.57
N GLN A 262 -4.32 -11.81 28.46
CA GLN A 262 -5.62 -11.93 27.76
C GLN A 262 -6.19 -13.35 27.89
N GLU A 263 -7.40 -13.42 28.44
CA GLU A 263 -8.22 -14.62 28.60
C GLU A 263 -8.48 -15.34 27.27
N PRO A 264 -8.58 -16.68 27.27
CA PRO A 264 -8.67 -17.51 26.07
C PRO A 264 -10.11 -17.53 25.52
N GLY A 265 -10.61 -16.38 25.04
CA GLY A 265 -12.02 -16.23 24.68
C GLY A 265 -12.34 -15.82 23.23
N SER A 266 -11.39 -15.36 22.41
CA SER A 266 -11.71 -14.81 21.09
C SER A 266 -10.60 -15.07 20.05
N ASP A 267 -10.96 -15.75 18.96
CA ASP A 267 -10.23 -15.95 17.70
C ASP A 267 -8.77 -16.46 17.78
N SER A 268 -8.63 -17.73 18.21
CA SER A 268 -7.38 -18.50 18.32
C SER A 268 -6.44 -18.41 17.10
N MET A 269 -6.96 -18.45 15.86
CA MET A 269 -6.13 -18.47 14.66
C MET A 269 -5.51 -17.09 14.30
N GLY A 270 -6.26 -16.01 14.55
CA GLY A 270 -5.78 -14.63 14.34
C GLY A 270 -4.78 -14.20 15.42
N ALA A 271 -4.99 -14.64 16.65
CA ALA A 271 -4.08 -14.40 17.77
C ALA A 271 -2.73 -15.09 17.57
N SER A 272 -2.72 -16.34 17.08
CA SER A 272 -1.49 -17.09 16.79
C SER A 272 -0.64 -16.44 15.69
N SER A 273 -1.29 -16.03 14.59
CA SER A 273 -0.60 -15.34 13.47
C SER A 273 0.04 -14.02 13.91
N ARG A 274 -0.67 -13.20 14.71
CA ARG A 274 -0.12 -11.94 15.25
C ARG A 274 1.06 -12.16 16.19
N LYS A 275 0.98 -13.17 17.07
CA LYS A 275 2.10 -13.53 17.97
C LYS A 275 3.33 -13.97 17.17
N SER A 276 3.12 -14.77 16.12
CA SER A 276 4.20 -15.20 15.21
C SER A 276 4.83 -14.02 14.46
N SER A 277 4.04 -13.09 13.92
CA SER A 277 4.56 -11.90 13.23
C SER A 277 5.32 -10.97 14.16
N GLN A 278 4.89 -10.83 15.42
CA GLN A 278 5.57 -10.03 16.42
C GLN A 278 6.93 -10.62 16.81
N ALA A 279 7.00 -11.95 16.99
CA ALA A 279 8.27 -12.64 17.24
C ALA A 279 9.24 -12.50 16.06
N ARG A 280 8.74 -12.59 14.82
CA ARG A 280 9.52 -12.29 13.61
C ARG A 280 10.04 -10.85 13.62
N LEU A 281 9.18 -9.87 13.95
CA LEU A 281 9.58 -8.46 14.03
C LEU A 281 10.69 -8.23 15.04
N LEU A 282 10.54 -8.81 16.23
CA LEU A 282 11.57 -8.76 17.27
C LEU A 282 12.92 -9.29 16.77
N CYS A 283 12.92 -10.45 16.08
CA CYS A 283 14.13 -11.05 15.51
C CYS A 283 14.80 -10.13 14.47
N PHE A 284 14.01 -9.54 13.57
CA PHE A 284 14.51 -8.62 12.55
C PHE A 284 15.06 -7.33 13.15
N VAL A 285 14.40 -6.75 14.15
CA VAL A 285 14.87 -5.54 14.85
C VAL A 285 16.18 -5.81 15.59
N VAL A 286 16.26 -6.92 16.34
CA VAL A 286 17.50 -7.34 17.02
C VAL A 286 18.65 -7.53 16.04
N THR A 287 18.37 -8.19 14.91
CA THR A 287 19.37 -8.41 13.85
C THR A 287 19.80 -7.10 13.21
N ALA A 288 18.86 -6.19 12.94
CA ALA A 288 19.14 -4.88 12.38
C ALA A 288 20.03 -4.04 13.31
N ILE A 289 19.70 -3.98 14.60
CA ILE A 289 20.50 -3.31 15.64
C ILE A 289 21.93 -3.88 15.68
N ALA A 290 22.08 -5.21 15.67
CA ALA A 290 23.38 -5.86 15.71
C ALA A 290 24.22 -5.56 14.46
N LYS A 291 23.63 -5.66 13.27
CA LYS A 291 24.31 -5.36 12.00
C LYS A 291 24.68 -3.89 11.90
N LEU A 292 23.79 -2.99 12.29
CA LEU A 292 24.02 -1.55 12.26
C LEU A 292 25.16 -1.15 13.21
N ALA A 293 25.23 -1.75 14.41
CA ALA A 293 26.32 -1.55 15.35
C ALA A 293 27.66 -2.17 14.90
N THR A 294 27.63 -3.16 14.02
CA THR A 294 28.84 -3.73 13.38
C THR A 294 29.35 -2.79 12.30
N CYS A 295 28.45 -2.17 11.53
CA CYS A 295 28.80 -1.18 10.51
C CYS A 295 29.28 0.14 11.14
N HIS A 296 28.65 0.58 12.25
CA HIS A 296 28.94 1.82 12.96
C HIS A 296 29.36 1.52 14.41
N SER A 297 30.67 1.38 14.63
CA SER A 297 31.24 0.92 15.91
C SER A 297 30.89 1.79 17.12
N GLU A 298 30.51 3.05 16.91
CA GLU A 298 30.05 3.97 17.97
C GLU A 298 28.73 3.54 18.63
N LEU A 299 27.90 2.77 17.91
CA LEU A 299 26.61 2.28 18.42
C LEU A 299 26.76 0.99 19.24
N LEU A 300 27.93 0.35 19.21
CA LEU A 300 28.18 -0.96 19.80
C LEU A 300 27.94 -1.02 21.32
N PRO A 301 28.36 -0.04 22.14
CA PRO A 301 28.05 -0.04 23.57
C PRO A 301 26.53 0.01 23.82
N ARG A 302 25.81 0.84 23.06
CA ARG A 302 24.36 0.99 23.16
C ARG A 302 23.65 -0.30 22.76
N ALA A 303 24.03 -0.88 21.61
CA ALA A 303 23.51 -2.16 21.15
C ALA A 303 23.66 -3.29 22.18
N ARG A 304 24.82 -3.37 22.86
CA ARG A 304 25.01 -4.36 23.93
C ARG A 304 24.00 -4.20 25.07
N VAL A 305 23.68 -2.97 25.46
CA VAL A 305 22.69 -2.69 26.51
C VAL A 305 21.27 -3.03 26.04
N SER A 306 20.89 -2.57 24.84
CA SER A 306 19.55 -2.80 24.29
C SER A 306 19.28 -4.29 24.11
N LEU A 307 20.24 -5.03 23.51
CA LEU A 307 20.12 -6.46 23.26
C LEU A 307 20.26 -7.30 24.54
N GLY A 308 21.13 -6.89 25.48
CA GLY A 308 21.29 -7.56 26.76
C GLY A 308 19.99 -7.62 27.57
N ARG A 309 19.10 -6.64 27.40
CA ARG A 309 17.75 -6.65 27.97
C ARG A 309 16.78 -7.58 27.21
N SER A 310 17.01 -7.84 25.94
CA SER A 310 16.15 -8.68 25.08
C SER A 310 16.41 -10.18 25.28
N PHE A 311 17.66 -10.60 25.43
CA PHE A 311 18.05 -12.02 25.56
C PHE A 311 17.42 -12.80 26.74
N PRO A 312 17.29 -12.27 27.97
CA PRO A 312 16.58 -12.98 29.03
C PRO A 312 15.09 -13.15 28.73
N ASN A 313 14.47 -12.26 27.95
CA ASN A 313 13.06 -12.35 27.55
C ASN A 313 12.84 -13.36 26.40
N LEU A 314 13.73 -13.40 25.40
CA LEU A 314 13.70 -14.41 24.32
C LEU A 314 13.85 -15.85 24.85
N ARG A 315 14.61 -16.04 25.94
CA ARG A 315 14.76 -17.33 26.60
C ARG A 315 13.49 -17.79 27.32
N GLN A 316 12.64 -16.86 27.75
CA GLN A 316 11.32 -17.17 28.32
C GLN A 316 10.30 -17.55 27.23
N GLU A 317 10.35 -16.89 26.07
CA GLU A 317 9.45 -17.17 24.94
C GLU A 317 9.80 -18.47 24.18
N GLY A 318 11.09 -18.85 24.12
CA GLY A 318 11.57 -20.06 23.44
C GLY A 318 11.45 -21.38 24.25
N LEU A 319 11.03 -21.33 25.52
CA LEU A 319 10.94 -22.52 26.40
C LEU A 319 9.49 -23.00 26.65
N ALA A 320 8.49 -22.37 26.03
CA ALA A 320 7.08 -22.76 26.16
C ALA A 320 6.55 -23.63 25.01
N THR A 321 7.41 -24.10 24.10
CA THR A 321 7.08 -25.15 23.11
C THR A 321 8.18 -26.20 23.10
N GLY A 322 8.14 -27.08 24.09
CA GLY A 322 9.16 -28.11 24.26
C GLY A 322 9.01 -28.92 25.54
N LEU A 323 7.78 -29.33 25.86
CA LEU A 323 7.41 -30.56 26.57
C LEU A 323 5.91 -30.81 26.36
#